data_AF-A0A6P0EUB8-F1
#
_entry.id   AF-A0A6P0EUB8-F1
#
_cell.length_a   1.000
_cell.length_b   1.000
_cell.length_c   1.000
_cell.angle_alpha   90.00
_cell.angle_beta   90.00
_cell.angle_gamma   90.00
#
_symmetry.space_group_name_H-M   'P 1'
#
loop_
_entity.id
_entity.type
_entity.pdbx_description
1 polymer ?
#
loop_
_entity_poly.entity_id
_entity_poly.type
_entity_poly.pdbx_seq_one_letter_code
_entity_poly.pdbx_strand_id
1 'polypeptide(L)'
;MSTASPHVLVTAASRHGATAEIAEHLARCLQESAAGRSCGLVAVSVPVERQPDPTRYDAVVLASGVYVGRWLEPARHYAAEHAAALRTRPVWLLSSGPIGDPPFPGDDPHDAGPLQVLVGARAHRVFAGRLDRQLLGFGERAMVAALRAPVGDFRDWDALGAWAGEIAGELAVLALGAPPVPVTSPG
;
A
#
# COMPACT_ATOMS: atom_id res chain seq x y z
N MET A 1 20.58 12.46 -21.97
CA MET A 1 19.27 12.54 -21.28
C MET A 1 19.41 11.75 -20.01
N SER A 2 19.50 12.41 -18.85
CA SER A 2 19.63 11.73 -17.57
C SER A 2 18.27 11.12 -17.25
N THR A 3 18.08 9.84 -17.52
CA THR A 3 16.90 9.12 -17.04
C THR A 3 17.08 8.99 -15.53
N ALA A 4 16.54 9.95 -14.78
CA ALA A 4 16.54 9.86 -13.34
C ALA A 4 15.78 8.59 -12.95
N SER A 5 16.48 7.68 -12.26
CA SER A 5 15.90 6.51 -11.61
C SER A 5 14.75 6.93 -10.72
N PRO A 6 13.50 6.48 -10.97
CA PRO A 6 12.38 6.84 -10.11
C PRO A 6 12.63 6.40 -8.67
N HIS A 7 12.49 7.33 -7.73
CA HIS A 7 12.65 7.06 -6.30
C HIS A 7 11.28 7.01 -5.61
N VAL A 8 10.94 5.84 -5.05
CA VAL A 8 9.63 5.55 -4.48
C VAL A 8 9.69 5.42 -2.97
N LEU A 9 8.84 6.16 -2.27
CA LEU A 9 8.58 5.95 -0.85
C LEU A 9 7.45 4.94 -0.67
N VAL A 10 7.68 3.86 0.05
CA VAL A 10 6.61 2.98 0.56
C VAL A 10 6.49 3.21 2.05
N THR A 11 5.42 3.90 2.48
CA THR A 11 5.20 4.23 3.89
C THR A 11 3.96 3.55 4.43
N ALA A 12 4.04 3.03 5.66
CA ALA A 12 2.99 2.19 6.22
C ALA A 12 2.74 2.45 7.71
N ALA A 13 1.45 2.47 8.10
CA ALA A 13 1.05 2.29 9.50
C ALA A 13 0.81 0.80 9.78
N SER A 14 1.41 0.26 10.84
CA SER A 14 1.21 -1.14 11.23
C SER A 14 1.11 -1.32 12.74
N ARG A 15 0.06 -2.00 13.20
CA ARG A 15 -0.15 -2.28 14.63
C ARG A 15 0.59 -3.52 15.13
N HIS A 16 0.63 -4.59 14.32
CA HIS A 16 1.29 -5.86 14.67
C HIS A 16 2.32 -6.31 13.61
N GLY A 17 2.86 -5.38 12.82
CA GLY A 17 3.95 -5.63 11.88
C GLY A 17 3.54 -6.19 10.51
N ALA A 18 2.38 -6.83 10.37
CA ALA A 18 1.97 -7.46 9.10
C ALA A 18 1.96 -6.49 7.90
N THR A 19 1.46 -5.27 8.09
CA THR A 19 1.45 -4.22 7.06
C THR A 19 2.86 -3.66 6.79
N ALA A 20 3.73 -3.60 7.79
CA ALA A 20 5.12 -3.20 7.61
C ALA A 20 5.87 -4.24 6.76
N GLU A 21 5.68 -5.53 7.03
CA GLU A 21 6.23 -6.62 6.21
C GLU A 21 5.73 -6.55 4.75
N ILE A 22 4.44 -6.21 4.53
CA ILE A 22 3.90 -5.96 3.18
C ILE A 22 4.61 -4.77 2.52
N ALA A 23 4.79 -3.66 3.23
CA ALA A 23 5.43 -2.46 2.69
C ALA A 23 6.90 -2.72 2.31
N GLU A 24 7.64 -3.43 3.15
CA GLU A 24 9.03 -3.84 2.88
C GLU A 24 9.10 -4.77 1.67
N HIS A 25 8.20 -5.75 1.59
CA HIS A 25 8.12 -6.66 0.45
C HIS A 25 7.78 -5.93 -0.85
N LEU A 26 6.81 -5.01 -0.80
CA LEU A 26 6.42 -4.20 -1.95
C LEU A 26 7.58 -3.34 -2.46
N ALA A 27 8.31 -2.67 -1.57
CA ALA A 27 9.50 -1.89 -1.93
C ALA A 27 10.56 -2.76 -2.63
N ARG A 28 10.75 -4.00 -2.19
CA ARG A 28 11.65 -4.95 -2.85
C ARG A 28 11.14 -5.34 -4.24
N CYS A 29 9.87 -5.75 -4.34
CA CYS A 29 9.27 -6.17 -5.61
C CYS A 29 9.22 -5.05 -6.65
N LEU A 30 9.02 -3.79 -6.23
CA LEU A 30 9.09 -2.64 -7.13
C LEU A 30 10.42 -2.60 -7.87
N GLN A 31 11.53 -2.74 -7.15
CA GLN A 31 12.90 -2.72 -7.68
C GLN A 31 13.23 -3.99 -8.48
N GLU A 32 12.78 -5.15 -8.00
CA GLU A 32 13.03 -6.46 -8.60
C GLU A 32 12.09 -6.79 -9.78
N SER A 33 11.06 -6.00 -10.03
CA SER A 33 10.19 -6.20 -11.19
C SER A 33 10.97 -5.96 -12.49
N ALA A 34 10.50 -6.54 -13.61
CA ALA A 34 11.12 -6.32 -14.91
C ALA A 34 11.13 -4.82 -15.30
N ALA A 35 10.04 -4.11 -15.01
CA ALA A 35 9.93 -2.67 -15.24
C ALA A 35 10.82 -1.86 -14.30
N GLY A 36 10.88 -2.21 -13.01
CA GLY A 36 11.74 -1.53 -12.04
C GLY A 36 13.21 -1.62 -12.42
N ARG A 37 13.68 -2.81 -12.84
CA ARG A 37 15.05 -2.99 -13.33
C ARG A 37 15.33 -2.21 -14.62
N SER A 38 14.35 -2.13 -15.54
CA SER A 38 14.58 -1.45 -16.83
C SER A 38 14.70 0.07 -16.70
N CYS A 39 14.03 0.68 -15.74
CA CYS A 39 14.12 2.12 -15.46
C CYS A 39 15.04 2.46 -14.27
N GLY A 40 15.68 1.47 -13.66
CA GLY A 40 16.56 1.65 -12.51
C GLY A 40 15.84 2.18 -11.26
N LEU A 41 14.57 1.82 -11.07
CA LEU A 41 13.74 2.25 -9.93
C LEU A 41 14.40 1.89 -8.60
N VAL A 42 14.38 2.84 -7.66
CA VAL A 42 14.80 2.64 -6.28
C VAL A 42 13.59 2.84 -5.37
N ALA A 43 13.40 1.96 -4.39
CA ALA A 43 12.30 2.07 -3.45
C ALA A 43 12.79 1.83 -2.02
N VAL A 44 12.25 2.62 -1.09
CA VAL A 44 12.55 2.49 0.33
C VAL A 44 11.26 2.33 1.12
N SER A 45 11.29 1.45 2.12
CA SER A 45 10.20 1.34 3.09
C SER A 45 10.53 2.10 4.35
N VAL A 46 9.62 2.99 4.77
CA VAL A 46 9.78 3.80 5.98
C VAL A 46 8.47 3.77 6.76
N PRO A 47 8.45 3.45 8.07
CA PRO A 47 7.24 3.54 8.88
C PRO A 47 6.65 4.94 8.85
N VAL A 48 5.33 5.06 8.78
CA VAL A 48 4.66 6.36 8.67
C VAL A 48 4.87 7.23 9.92
N GLU A 49 5.09 6.60 11.07
CA GLU A 49 5.37 7.25 12.35
C GLU A 49 6.68 8.05 12.32
N ARG A 50 7.58 7.77 11.37
CA ARG A 50 8.79 8.57 11.15
C ARG A 50 8.55 9.85 10.36
N GLN A 51 7.31 10.09 9.92
CA GLN A 51 6.90 11.27 9.13
C GLN A 51 7.86 11.54 7.96
N PRO A 52 8.09 10.55 7.06
CA PRO A 52 8.97 10.76 5.93
C PRO A 52 8.44 11.88 5.02
N ASP A 53 9.30 12.83 4.65
CA ASP A 53 8.91 13.91 3.74
C ASP A 53 8.66 13.38 2.32
N PRO A 54 7.40 13.39 1.81
CA PRO A 54 7.09 12.83 0.50
C PRO A 54 7.66 13.66 -0.66
N THR A 55 8.11 14.90 -0.42
CA THR A 55 8.66 15.75 -1.49
C THR A 55 10.03 15.31 -1.98
N ARG A 56 10.70 14.42 -1.24
CA ARG A 56 11.99 13.83 -1.58
C ARG A 56 11.90 12.63 -2.53
N TYR A 57 10.68 12.26 -2.91
CA TYR A 57 10.38 11.08 -3.71
C TYR A 57 9.54 11.47 -4.92
N ASP A 58 9.76 10.74 -6.00
CA ASP A 58 9.03 10.91 -7.24
C ASP A 58 7.63 10.31 -7.15
N ALA A 59 7.46 9.31 -6.29
CA ALA A 59 6.20 8.59 -6.08
C ALA A 59 6.05 8.09 -4.65
N VAL A 60 4.80 7.86 -4.23
CA VAL A 60 4.47 7.37 -2.89
C VAL A 60 3.48 6.21 -2.96
N VAL A 61 3.77 5.12 -2.25
CA VAL A 61 2.76 4.14 -1.85
C VAL A 61 2.50 4.35 -0.36
N LEU A 62 1.27 4.71 -0.01
CA LEU A 62 0.84 4.85 1.38
C LEU A 62 -0.02 3.63 1.75
N ALA A 63 0.38 2.93 2.80
CA ALA A 63 -0.24 1.71 3.26
C ALA A 63 -0.76 1.84 4.70
N SER A 64 -1.81 1.10 5.02
CA SER A 64 -2.30 1.02 6.39
C SER A 64 -2.94 -0.32 6.69
N GLY A 65 -2.73 -0.80 7.90
CA GLY A 65 -3.58 -1.84 8.48
C GLY A 65 -5.02 -1.32 8.61
N VAL A 66 -5.98 -2.19 8.34
CA VAL A 66 -7.40 -1.90 8.50
C VAL A 66 -7.89 -2.55 9.79
N TYR A 67 -8.39 -1.71 10.71
CA TYR A 67 -8.98 -2.14 11.97
C TYR A 67 -10.37 -1.55 12.08
N VAL A 68 -11.36 -2.43 12.34
CA VAL A 68 -12.76 -2.04 12.49
C VAL A 68 -13.25 -1.19 11.30
N GLY A 69 -12.87 -1.61 10.09
CA GLY A 69 -13.25 -0.96 8.83
C GLY A 69 -12.53 0.38 8.54
N ARG A 70 -11.50 0.76 9.30
CA ARG A 70 -10.78 2.02 9.12
C ARG A 70 -9.28 1.83 9.06
N TRP A 71 -8.62 2.72 8.33
CA TRP A 71 -7.16 2.83 8.36
C TRP A 71 -6.71 3.28 9.75
N LEU A 72 -5.53 2.81 10.15
CA LEU A 72 -4.89 3.28 11.37
C LEU A 72 -4.70 4.80 11.32
N GLU A 73 -4.88 5.44 12.47
CA GLU A 73 -4.79 6.89 12.65
C GLU A 73 -3.48 7.51 12.12
N PRO A 74 -2.28 6.92 12.34
CA PRO A 74 -1.03 7.48 11.81
C PRO A 74 -1.04 7.66 10.29
N ALA A 75 -1.57 6.69 9.53
CA ALA A 75 -1.65 6.79 8.07
C ALA A 75 -2.66 7.86 7.61
N ARG A 76 -3.79 7.99 8.31
CA ARG A 76 -4.80 9.03 8.01
C ARG A 76 -4.28 10.42 8.32
N HIS A 77 -3.57 10.57 9.43
CA HIS A 77 -2.93 11.81 9.82
C HIS A 77 -1.87 12.22 8.79
N TYR A 78 -0.96 11.32 8.42
CA TYR A 78 0.04 11.54 7.38
C TYR A 78 -0.58 11.95 6.03
N ALA A 79 -1.65 11.26 5.61
CA ALA A 79 -2.38 11.62 4.38
C ALA A 79 -2.94 13.04 4.41
N ALA A 80 -3.52 13.45 5.55
CA ALA A 80 -4.07 14.80 5.72
C ALA A 80 -2.98 15.87 5.81
N GLU A 81 -1.94 15.62 6.60
CA GLU A 81 -0.81 16.53 6.81
C GLU A 81 -0.06 16.80 5.50
N HIS A 82 0.17 15.75 4.70
CA HIS A 82 0.92 15.85 3.46
C HIS A 82 0.05 15.90 2.20
N ALA A 83 -1.26 16.11 2.32
CA ALA A 83 -2.20 16.03 1.20
C ALA A 83 -1.77 16.88 -0.02
N ALA A 84 -1.39 18.14 0.22
CA ALA A 84 -0.95 19.05 -0.84
C ALA A 84 0.28 18.54 -1.58
N ALA A 85 1.26 17.98 -0.85
CA ALA A 85 2.43 17.38 -1.44
C ALA A 85 2.04 16.10 -2.20
N LEU A 86 1.32 15.17 -1.57
CA LEU A 86 0.94 13.90 -2.17
C LEU A 86 0.19 14.09 -3.50
N ARG A 87 -0.70 15.09 -3.59
CA ARG A 87 -1.46 15.39 -4.82
C ARG A 87 -0.62 15.82 -6.02
N THR A 88 0.62 16.26 -5.82
CA THR A 88 1.48 16.69 -6.94
C THR A 88 2.36 15.57 -7.49
N ARG A 89 2.18 14.34 -7.01
CA ARG A 89 2.96 13.16 -7.41
C ARG A 89 2.08 11.92 -7.60
N PRO A 90 2.54 10.90 -8.32
CA PRO A 90 1.88 9.60 -8.37
C PRO A 90 1.77 8.99 -6.97
N VAL A 91 0.54 8.67 -6.56
CA VAL A 91 0.24 8.04 -5.28
C VAL A 91 -0.61 6.79 -5.48
N TRP A 92 -0.27 5.71 -4.75
CA TRP A 92 -1.09 4.51 -4.62
C TRP A 92 -1.41 4.25 -3.16
N LEU A 93 -2.61 3.74 -2.89
CA LEU A 93 -3.06 3.37 -1.55
C LEU A 93 -3.12 1.86 -1.39
N LEU A 94 -2.70 1.36 -0.22
CA LEU A 94 -2.72 -0.06 0.12
C LEU A 94 -3.42 -0.28 1.46
N SER A 95 -4.54 -1.01 1.44
CA SER A 95 -5.17 -1.52 2.66
C SER A 95 -4.71 -2.93 2.98
N SER A 96 -4.25 -3.16 4.20
CA SER A 96 -3.97 -4.51 4.70
C SER A 96 -5.09 -4.96 5.64
N GLY A 97 -5.82 -6.00 5.22
CA GLY A 97 -7.09 -6.44 5.80
C GLY A 97 -8.19 -6.33 4.74
N PRO A 98 -9.10 -7.29 4.60
CA PRO A 98 -9.58 -8.25 5.61
C PRO A 98 -8.74 -9.51 5.82
N ILE A 99 -9.15 -10.32 6.81
CA ILE A 99 -8.53 -11.60 7.19
C ILE A 99 -9.58 -12.71 7.03
N GLY A 100 -9.18 -13.84 6.44
CA GLY A 100 -10.04 -15.00 6.26
C GLY A 100 -10.65 -15.23 4.88
N ASP A 101 -11.23 -16.43 4.73
CA ASP A 101 -12.17 -16.80 3.67
C ASP A 101 -13.45 -17.38 4.32
N PRO A 102 -14.59 -16.66 4.31
CA PRO A 102 -14.82 -15.37 3.66
C PRO A 102 -14.12 -14.21 4.40
N PRO A 103 -13.84 -13.09 3.70
CA PRO A 103 -13.17 -11.93 4.27
C PRO A 103 -13.93 -11.32 5.44
N PHE A 104 -13.23 -11.07 6.54
CA PHE A 104 -13.78 -10.39 7.70
C PHE A 104 -12.95 -9.14 8.09
N PRO A 105 -13.56 -7.94 8.14
CA PRO A 105 -14.88 -7.59 7.59
C PRO A 105 -14.92 -7.65 6.05
N GLY A 106 -16.07 -7.93 5.45
CA GLY A 106 -16.19 -8.11 3.99
C GLY A 106 -16.20 -6.81 3.17
N ASP A 107 -16.34 -5.66 3.82
CA ASP A 107 -16.41 -4.36 3.16
C ASP A 107 -15.03 -3.71 3.02
N ASP A 108 -14.88 -2.90 1.96
CA ASP A 108 -13.73 -2.02 1.82
C ASP A 108 -13.64 -1.05 3.01
N PRO A 109 -12.42 -0.59 3.37
CA PRO A 109 -12.27 0.34 4.46
C PRO A 109 -13.03 1.63 4.18
N HIS A 110 -13.83 2.09 5.14
CA HIS A 110 -14.68 3.26 5.02
C HIS A 110 -13.90 4.52 4.58
N ASP A 111 -12.65 4.62 5.03
CA ASP A 111 -11.80 5.76 4.78
C ASP A 111 -11.06 5.69 3.42
N ALA A 112 -11.13 4.56 2.69
CA ALA A 112 -10.37 4.36 1.44
C ALA A 112 -10.74 5.37 0.34
N GLY A 113 -12.03 5.51 0.02
CA GLY A 113 -12.52 6.47 -0.97
C GLY A 113 -12.18 7.93 -0.62
N PRO A 114 -12.50 8.40 0.61
CA PRO A 114 -12.11 9.73 1.07
C PRO A 114 -10.59 9.97 0.98
N LEU A 115 -9.77 9.00 1.37
CA LEU A 115 -8.31 9.12 1.29
C LEU A 115 -7.82 9.18 -0.16
N GLN A 116 -8.39 8.37 -1.05
CA GLN A 116 -8.05 8.40 -2.47
C GLN A 116 -8.30 9.78 -3.08
N VAL A 117 -9.45 10.40 -2.79
CA VAL A 117 -9.77 11.76 -3.23
C VAL A 117 -8.84 12.80 -2.61
N LEU A 118 -8.60 12.69 -1.29
CA LEU A 118 -7.76 13.62 -0.53
C LEU A 118 -6.36 13.74 -1.12
N VAL A 119 -5.71 12.61 -1.38
CA VAL A 119 -4.31 12.59 -1.85
C VAL A 119 -4.17 12.49 -3.37
N GLY A 120 -5.29 12.36 -4.10
CA GLY A 120 -5.28 12.19 -5.56
C GLY A 120 -4.69 10.86 -6.00
N ALA A 121 -4.97 9.77 -5.26
CA ALA A 121 -4.37 8.48 -5.55
C ALA A 121 -4.88 7.86 -6.86
N ARG A 122 -3.96 7.29 -7.63
CA ARG A 122 -4.20 6.67 -8.93
C ARG A 122 -4.99 5.38 -8.81
N ALA A 123 -4.68 4.61 -7.78
CA ALA A 123 -5.41 3.40 -7.43
C ALA A 123 -5.34 3.15 -5.93
N HIS A 124 -6.30 2.36 -5.46
CA HIS A 124 -6.33 1.78 -4.14
C HIS A 124 -6.47 0.27 -4.29
N ARG A 125 -5.66 -0.50 -3.54
CA ARG A 125 -5.73 -1.96 -3.55
C ARG A 125 -5.79 -2.51 -2.13
N VAL A 126 -6.57 -3.56 -1.97
CA VAL A 126 -6.72 -4.28 -0.70
C VAL A 126 -5.96 -5.59 -0.79
N PHE A 127 -5.11 -5.87 0.20
CA PHE A 127 -4.42 -7.13 0.37
C PHE A 127 -4.84 -7.76 1.69
N ALA A 128 -5.01 -9.08 1.67
CA ALA A 128 -5.32 -9.83 2.88
C ALA A 128 -4.20 -9.66 3.93
N GLY A 129 -4.59 -9.62 5.20
CA GLY A 129 -3.69 -9.41 6.32
C GLY A 129 -3.20 -10.71 6.97
N ARG A 130 -2.43 -10.56 8.06
CA ARG A 130 -2.09 -11.64 8.97
C ARG A 130 -2.74 -11.37 10.33
N LEU A 131 -3.46 -12.36 10.86
CA LEU A 131 -3.95 -12.36 12.23
C LEU A 131 -3.20 -13.41 13.04
N ASP A 132 -2.34 -12.96 13.94
CA ASP A 132 -1.62 -13.81 14.87
C ASP A 132 -2.13 -13.56 16.29
N ARG A 133 -2.78 -14.57 16.87
CA ARG A 133 -3.33 -14.50 18.23
C ARG A 133 -2.30 -14.19 19.30
N GLN A 134 -1.03 -14.54 19.09
CA GLN A 134 0.05 -14.32 20.06
C GLN A 134 0.44 -12.84 20.14
N LEU A 135 0.19 -12.07 19.09
CA LEU A 135 0.51 -10.64 19.00
C LEU A 135 -0.62 -9.72 19.50
N LEU A 136 -1.81 -10.28 19.77
CA LEU A 136 -3.00 -9.54 20.19
C LEU A 136 -3.03 -9.27 21.69
N GLY A 137 -3.54 -8.11 22.10
CA GLY A 137 -3.89 -7.82 23.50
C GLY A 137 -5.14 -8.58 23.99
N PHE A 138 -5.45 -8.53 25.29
CA PHE A 138 -6.58 -9.28 25.87
C PHE A 138 -7.93 -8.93 25.23
N GLY A 139 -8.22 -7.64 25.04
CA GLY A 139 -9.46 -7.19 24.40
C GLY A 139 -9.59 -7.60 22.94
N GLU A 140 -8.48 -7.57 22.19
CA GLU A 140 -8.45 -8.01 20.78
C GLU A 140 -8.66 -9.52 20.66
N ARG A 141 -8.06 -10.31 21.56
CA ARG A 141 -8.30 -11.76 21.62
C ARG A 141 -9.77 -12.09 21.91
N ALA A 142 -10.40 -11.35 22.82
CA ALA A 142 -11.82 -11.52 23.12
C ALA A 142 -12.70 -11.20 21.90
N MET A 143 -12.40 -10.12 21.17
CA MET A 143 -13.12 -9.74 19.95
C MET A 143 -12.94 -10.77 18.83
N VAL A 144 -11.71 -11.24 18.59
CA VAL A 144 -11.43 -12.33 17.63
C VAL A 144 -12.21 -13.60 17.97
N ALA A 145 -12.28 -13.96 19.26
CA ALA A 145 -13.05 -15.11 19.71
C ALA A 145 -14.57 -14.92 19.52
N ALA A 146 -15.10 -13.76 19.87
CA ALA A 146 -16.53 -13.44 19.73
C ALA A 146 -16.98 -13.43 18.26
N LEU A 147 -16.15 -12.86 17.37
CA LEU A 147 -16.43 -12.76 15.94
C LEU A 147 -16.03 -14.01 15.16
N ARG A 148 -15.43 -15.01 15.82
CA ARG A 148 -14.84 -16.21 15.20
C ARG A 148 -13.91 -15.86 14.03
N ALA A 149 -13.16 -14.78 14.18
CA ALA A 149 -12.27 -14.29 13.13
C ALA A 149 -11.17 -15.33 12.87
N PRO A 150 -10.90 -15.66 11.59
CA PRO A 150 -9.92 -16.66 11.23
C PRO A 150 -8.50 -16.18 11.53
N VAL A 151 -7.72 -17.07 12.15
CA VAL A 151 -6.35 -16.83 12.60
C VAL A 151 -5.41 -17.49 11.60
N GLY A 152 -4.41 -16.75 11.13
CA GLY A 152 -3.51 -17.23 10.08
C GLY A 152 -2.84 -16.09 9.32
N ASP A 153 -1.96 -16.47 8.41
CA ASP A 153 -1.40 -15.58 7.42
C ASP A 153 -2.14 -15.80 6.09
N PHE A 154 -2.81 -14.75 5.61
CA PHE A 154 -3.59 -14.79 4.37
C PHE A 154 -2.96 -13.93 3.28
N ARG A 155 -1.75 -13.41 3.51
CA ARG A 155 -1.10 -12.50 2.57
C ARG A 155 -0.76 -13.22 1.27
N ASP A 156 -1.24 -12.65 0.17
CA ASP A 156 -0.91 -13.09 -1.17
C ASP A 156 0.31 -12.31 -1.67
N TRP A 157 1.48 -12.93 -1.53
CA TRP A 157 2.76 -12.35 -1.94
C TRP A 157 2.91 -12.28 -3.46
N ASP A 158 2.31 -13.21 -4.20
CA ASP A 158 2.37 -13.24 -5.67
C ASP A 158 1.54 -12.09 -6.25
N ALA A 159 0.33 -11.87 -5.71
CA ALA A 159 -0.49 -10.71 -6.07
C ALA A 159 0.19 -9.38 -5.73
N LEU A 160 0.90 -9.32 -4.60
CA LEU A 160 1.67 -8.13 -4.20
C LEU A 160 2.82 -7.85 -5.18
N GLY A 161 3.54 -8.90 -5.60
CA GLY A 161 4.59 -8.82 -6.61
C GLY A 161 4.06 -8.38 -7.98
N ALA A 162 2.92 -8.91 -8.41
CA ALA A 162 2.27 -8.50 -9.65
C ALA A 162 1.88 -7.01 -9.63
N TRP A 163 1.26 -6.54 -8.54
CA TRP A 163 0.90 -5.13 -8.39
C TRP A 163 2.13 -4.21 -8.32
N ALA A 164 3.23 -4.66 -7.69
CA ALA A 164 4.50 -3.95 -7.73
C ALA A 164 4.99 -3.76 -9.19
N GLY A 165 4.86 -4.79 -10.01
CA GLY A 165 5.19 -4.73 -11.44
C GLY A 165 4.31 -3.74 -12.21
N GLU A 166 3.01 -3.68 -11.91
CA GLU A 166 2.08 -2.70 -12.48
C GLU A 166 2.50 -1.26 -12.14
N ILE A 167 2.76 -0.97 -10.86
CA ILE A 167 3.22 0.36 -10.40
C ILE A 167 4.55 0.74 -11.07
N ALA A 168 5.52 -0.18 -11.09
CA ALA A 168 6.82 0.08 -11.72
C ALA A 168 6.69 0.33 -13.23
N GLY A 169 5.77 -0.37 -13.90
CA GLY A 169 5.44 -0.14 -15.31
C GLY A 169 4.85 1.25 -15.55
N GLU A 170 3.88 1.67 -14.73
CA GLU A 170 3.33 3.03 -14.78
C GLU A 170 4.42 4.09 -14.58
N LEU A 171 5.30 3.90 -13.59
CA LEU A 171 6.39 4.83 -13.31
C LEU A 171 7.42 4.89 -14.43
N ALA A 172 7.74 3.76 -15.07
CA ALA A 172 8.62 3.73 -16.23
C ALA A 172 8.04 4.54 -17.40
N VAL A 173 6.73 4.42 -17.66
CA VAL A 173 6.03 5.19 -18.70
C VAL A 173 6.03 6.69 -18.37
N LEU A 174 5.73 7.05 -17.12
CA LEU A 174 5.74 8.44 -16.67
C LEU A 174 7.14 9.07 -16.76
N ALA A 175 8.18 8.32 -16.41
CA ALA A 175 9.57 8.77 -16.51
C ALA A 175 10.03 8.98 -17.97
N LEU A 176 9.44 8.23 -18.91
CA LEU A 176 9.69 8.38 -20.36
C LEU A 176 8.90 9.53 -21.00
N GLY A 177 7.94 10.14 -20.29
CA GLY A 177 7.03 11.15 -20.85
C GLY A 177 6.08 10.60 -21.92
N ALA A 178 5.92 9.28 -22.01
CA ALA A 178 5.08 8.64 -23.01
C ALA A 178 3.61 8.61 -22.53
N PRO A 179 2.62 8.95 -23.37
CA PRO A 179 1.21 8.81 -23.00
C PRO A 179 0.89 7.31 -22.77
N PRO A 180 0.02 6.98 -21.80
CA PRO A 180 -0.35 5.60 -21.54
C PRO A 180 -1.00 4.98 -22.79
N VAL A 181 -0.46 3.86 -23.26
CA VAL A 181 -1.10 3.06 -24.30
C VAL A 181 -2.38 2.48 -23.70
N PRO A 182 -3.57 2.73 -24.28
CA PRO A 182 -4.81 2.20 -23.74
C PRO A 182 -4.77 0.67 -23.80
N VAL A 183 -4.93 0.02 -22.64
CA VAL A 183 -5.17 -1.42 -22.57
C VAL A 183 -6.60 -1.66 -23.08
N THR A 184 -6.72 -2.10 -24.32
CA THR A 184 -7.99 -2.61 -24.83
C THR A 184 -8.18 -4.02 -24.25
N SER A 185 -9.04 -4.15 -23.24
CA SER A 185 -9.63 -5.45 -22.91
C SER A 185 -10.59 -5.86 -24.03
N PRO A 186 -10.59 -7.13 -24.48
CA PRO A 186 -11.56 -7.60 -25.45
C PRO A 186 -12.92 -7.80 -24.76
N GLY A 187 -13.96 -7.22 -25.35
CA GLY A 187 -15.36 -7.35 -24.95
C GLY A 187 -16.24 -6.51 -25.85
#